data_AF-A0A9Q0FT74-F1
#
_entry.id   AF-A0A9Q0FT74-F1
#
_cell.length_a   1.000
_cell.length_b   1.000
_cell.length_c   1.000
_cell.angle_alpha   90.00
_cell.angle_beta   90.00
_cell.angle_gamma   90.00
#
_symmetry.space_group_name_H-M   'P 1'
#
loop_
_entity.id
_entity.type
_entity.pdbx_description
1 polymer ?
#
loop_
_entity_poly.entity_id
_entity_poly.type
_entity_poly.pdbx_seq_one_letter_code
_entity_poly.pdbx_strand_id
1 'polypeptide(L)'
;VRVSTDLNIEYSVTTICHQSTVWTVDNYDGWRKQRFVTTNGVEGNPGSKTIYNWFKIEKNGDDYYLRYCPTVCNYCDNECRDLGIYIDETGVRRLAIDNVPFKVKFQKA
;
A
#
# COMPACT_ATOMS: atom_id res chain seq x y z
N VAL A 1 -5.46 -7.20 -13.93
CA VAL A 1 -5.31 -5.98 -13.09
C VAL A 1 -6.03 -4.83 -13.79
N ARG A 2 -6.90 -4.10 -13.10
CA ARG A 2 -7.63 -2.92 -13.61
C ARG A 2 -7.37 -1.74 -12.68
N VAL A 3 -7.44 -0.52 -13.21
CA VAL A 3 -7.36 0.70 -12.39
C VAL A 3 -8.57 0.81 -11.46
N SER A 4 -8.41 1.56 -10.36
CA SER A 4 -9.47 1.90 -9.39
C SER A 4 -10.21 0.69 -8.80
N THR A 5 -9.55 -0.48 -8.79
CA THR A 5 -10.10 -1.75 -8.26
C THR A 5 -9.25 -2.19 -7.07
N ASP A 6 -9.90 -2.60 -5.97
CA ASP A 6 -9.22 -3.13 -4.79
C ASP A 6 -8.43 -4.39 -5.17
N LEU A 7 -7.15 -4.41 -4.80
CA LEU A 7 -6.25 -5.55 -5.01
C LEU A 7 -5.28 -5.72 -3.84
N ASN A 8 -4.81 -6.95 -3.64
CA ASN A 8 -3.63 -7.21 -2.83
C ASN A 8 -2.38 -7.09 -3.71
N ILE A 9 -1.27 -6.66 -3.12
CA ILE A 9 0.06 -6.60 -3.75
C ILE A 9 0.98 -7.49 -2.93
N GLU A 10 1.81 -8.29 -3.58
CA GLU A 10 2.82 -9.11 -2.90
C GLU A 10 4.12 -9.16 -3.68
N TYR A 11 5.22 -9.47 -2.98
CA TYR A 11 6.48 -9.81 -3.64
C TYR A 11 6.58 -11.32 -3.85
N SER A 12 6.86 -11.75 -5.07
CA SER A 12 7.15 -13.16 -5.41
C SER A 12 8.59 -13.54 -5.07
N VAL A 13 8.96 -13.42 -3.78
CA VAL A 13 10.31 -13.73 -3.26
C VAL A 13 10.23 -14.47 -1.94
N THR A 14 11.25 -15.27 -1.64
CA THR A 14 11.45 -15.85 -0.30
C THR A 14 12.29 -14.89 0.55
N THR A 15 11.87 -14.65 1.79
CA THR A 15 12.60 -13.81 2.74
C THR A 15 13.03 -14.61 3.97
N ILE A 16 13.99 -14.09 4.73
CA ILE A 16 14.38 -14.66 6.04
C ILE A 16 13.31 -14.41 7.12
N CYS A 17 12.40 -13.47 6.89
CA CYS A 17 11.25 -13.26 7.76
C CYS A 17 10.19 -14.30 7.42
N HIS A 18 9.81 -15.14 8.39
CA HIS A 18 8.74 -16.13 8.25
C HIS A 18 7.35 -15.47 8.29
N GLN A 19 7.13 -14.49 7.42
CA GLN A 19 5.94 -13.66 7.32
C GLN A 19 5.51 -13.57 5.86
N SER A 20 4.25 -13.24 5.63
CA SER A 20 3.71 -13.00 4.29
C SER A 20 4.42 -11.82 3.61
N THR A 21 4.60 -11.89 2.28
CA THR A 21 5.11 -10.76 1.47
C THR A 21 3.99 -9.87 0.93
N VAL A 22 2.73 -10.17 1.28
CA VAL A 22 1.57 -9.33 0.98
C VAL A 22 1.70 -8.00 1.69
N TRP A 23 1.44 -6.92 0.96
CA TRP A 23 1.52 -5.56 1.47
C TRP A 23 0.37 -5.25 2.42
N THR A 24 0.64 -4.39 3.39
CA THR A 24 -0.38 -3.84 4.30
C THR A 24 0.05 -2.46 4.80
N VAL A 25 -0.93 -1.60 5.08
CA VAL A 25 -0.68 -0.31 5.75
C VAL A 25 -0.52 -0.55 7.25
N ASP A 26 0.63 -0.20 7.80
CA ASP A 26 0.93 -0.37 9.22
C ASP A 26 0.18 0.65 10.09
N ASN A 27 0.23 0.39 11.41
CA ASN A 27 -0.15 1.35 12.43
C ASN A 27 0.64 2.66 12.28
N TYR A 28 0.05 3.73 12.81
CA TYR A 28 0.70 5.04 12.81
C TYR A 28 1.95 5.01 13.69
N ASP A 29 3.11 5.29 13.08
CA ASP A 29 4.37 5.51 13.77
C ASP A 29 4.35 6.94 14.34
N GLY A 30 4.17 7.05 15.67
CA GLY A 30 4.13 8.34 16.36
C GLY A 30 5.47 9.08 16.40
N TRP A 31 6.60 8.37 16.29
CA TRP A 31 7.92 8.99 16.23
C TRP A 31 8.14 9.67 14.88
N ARG A 32 7.83 8.95 13.80
CA ARG A 32 8.00 9.42 12.42
C ARG A 32 6.81 10.23 11.91
N LYS A 33 5.72 10.25 12.68
CA LYS A 33 4.43 10.86 12.35
C LYS A 33 3.86 10.35 11.03
N GLN A 34 3.96 9.05 10.78
CA GLN A 34 3.67 8.47 9.47
C GLN A 34 3.06 7.06 9.55
N ARG A 35 2.23 6.68 8.57
CA ARG A 35 1.82 5.29 8.31
C ARG A 35 2.61 4.74 7.12
N PHE A 36 3.29 3.63 7.32
CA PHE A 36 4.10 3.00 6.29
C PHE A 36 3.36 1.86 5.61
N VAL A 37 3.77 1.57 4.38
CA VAL A 37 3.44 0.28 3.75
C VAL A 37 4.52 -0.72 4.14
N THR A 38 4.08 -1.81 4.76
CA THR A 38 4.91 -2.93 5.17
C THR A 38 4.44 -4.21 4.49
N THR A 39 5.08 -5.33 4.80
CA THR A 39 4.61 -6.68 4.43
C THR A 39 3.88 -7.32 5.60
N ASN A 40 3.67 -8.64 5.57
CA ASN A 40 2.90 -9.41 6.56
C ASN A 40 1.38 -9.17 6.52
N GLY A 41 0.87 -8.73 5.37
CA GLY A 41 -0.56 -8.71 5.08
C GLY A 41 -1.15 -10.11 4.85
N VAL A 42 -2.49 -10.16 4.79
CA VAL A 42 -3.27 -11.36 4.48
C VAL A 42 -3.89 -11.19 3.10
N GLU A 43 -3.65 -12.14 2.20
CA GLU A 43 -4.29 -12.18 0.88
C GLU A 43 -5.78 -12.51 1.00
N GLY A 44 -6.61 -11.80 0.24
CA GLY A 44 -8.05 -12.06 0.15
C GLY A 44 -8.84 -11.67 1.40
N ASN A 45 -9.96 -12.40 1.62
CA ASN A 45 -10.93 -12.14 2.69
C ASN A 45 -11.38 -10.65 2.75
N PRO A 46 -11.95 -10.09 1.66
CA PRO A 46 -12.30 -8.68 1.58
C PRO A 46 -13.30 -8.29 2.67
N GLY A 47 -12.93 -7.32 3.51
CA GLY A 47 -13.77 -6.84 4.60
C GLY A 47 -12.97 -6.07 5.64
N SER A 48 -13.63 -5.73 6.75
CA SER A 48 -13.03 -4.97 7.86
C SER A 48 -11.76 -5.61 8.45
N LYS A 49 -11.66 -6.94 8.43
CA LYS A 49 -10.51 -7.69 8.98
C LYS A 49 -9.24 -7.59 8.15
N THR A 50 -9.33 -7.26 6.87
CA THR A 50 -8.17 -7.19 5.95
C THR A 50 -8.06 -5.83 5.28
N ILE A 51 -8.76 -4.83 5.79
CA ILE A 51 -8.97 -3.55 5.11
C ILE A 51 -7.67 -2.83 4.73
N TYR A 52 -6.63 -2.97 5.57
CA TYR A 52 -5.31 -2.38 5.36
C TYR A 52 -4.48 -3.06 4.26
N ASN A 53 -4.93 -4.21 3.74
CA ASN A 53 -4.21 -5.02 2.75
C ASN A 53 -4.64 -4.69 1.30
N TRP A 54 -5.56 -3.73 1.13
CA TRP A 54 -6.18 -3.41 -0.16
C TRP A 54 -5.68 -2.09 -0.69
N PHE A 55 -5.14 -2.15 -1.91
CA PHE A 55 -4.60 -1.00 -2.62
C PHE A 55 -5.32 -0.82 -3.95
N LYS A 56 -5.19 0.36 -4.53
CA LYS A 56 -5.66 0.68 -5.88
C LYS A 56 -4.50 1.18 -6.71
N ILE A 57 -4.52 0.82 -7.99
CA ILE A 57 -3.69 1.44 -9.02
C ILE A 57 -4.53 2.51 -9.69
N GLU A 58 -4.02 3.73 -9.72
CA GLU A 58 -4.69 4.88 -10.31
C GLU A 58 -3.86 5.46 -11.45
N LYS A 59 -4.53 6.08 -12.44
CA LYS A 59 -3.87 6.67 -13.60
C LYS A 59 -3.42 8.10 -13.30
N ASN A 60 -2.22 8.47 -13.76
CA ASN A 60 -1.69 9.84 -13.69
C ASN A 60 -0.98 10.19 -15.01
N GLY A 61 -1.74 10.72 -15.97
CA GLY A 61 -1.25 10.93 -17.34
C GLY A 61 -0.91 9.59 -18.01
N ASP A 62 0.33 9.45 -18.47
CA ASP A 62 0.87 8.22 -19.06
C ASP A 62 1.51 7.28 -18.02
N ASP A 63 1.50 7.68 -16.74
CA ASP A 63 2.02 6.93 -15.60
C ASP A 63 0.87 6.43 -14.71
N TYR A 64 1.24 5.70 -13.66
CA TYR A 64 0.34 5.26 -12.60
C TYR A 64 0.83 5.72 -11.23
N TYR A 65 -0.01 5.59 -10.21
CA TYR A 65 0.38 5.66 -8.81
C TYR A 65 -0.44 4.67 -8.00
N LEU A 66 0.02 4.39 -6.79
CA LEU A 66 -0.69 3.53 -5.85
C LEU A 66 -1.45 4.40 -4.84
N ARG A 67 -2.64 3.95 -4.47
CA ARG A 67 -3.53 4.61 -3.51
C ARG A 67 -4.05 3.61 -2.48
N TYR A 68 -4.17 4.07 -1.24
CA TYR A 68 -4.92 3.40 -0.20
C TYR A 68 -6.30 4.07 -0.07
N CYS A 69 -7.33 3.40 -0.56
CA CYS A 69 -8.72 3.86 -0.51
C CYS A 69 -9.65 2.64 -0.67
N PRO A 70 -9.61 1.72 0.30
CA PRO A 70 -10.27 0.42 0.18
C PRO A 70 -11.79 0.57 0.10
N THR A 71 -12.40 -0.19 -0.81
CA THR A 71 -13.88 -0.26 -0.97
C THR A 71 -14.45 -1.62 -0.55
N VAL A 72 -13.63 -2.47 0.08
CA VAL A 72 -14.04 -3.79 0.59
C VAL A 72 -14.88 -3.74 1.88
N CYS A 73 -15.01 -2.58 2.51
CA CYS A 73 -15.81 -2.37 3.71
C CYS A 73 -16.55 -1.01 3.67
N ASN A 74 -17.83 -1.04 3.33
CA ASN A 74 -18.63 0.18 3.11
C ASN A 74 -18.96 0.96 4.40
N TYR A 75 -18.83 0.34 5.57
CA TYR A 75 -19.12 0.96 6.86
C TYR A 75 -17.85 1.33 7.65
N CYS A 76 -16.67 0.98 7.13
CA CYS A 76 -15.41 1.30 7.77
C CYS A 76 -14.99 2.72 7.42
N ASP A 77 -14.65 3.51 8.42
CA ASP A 77 -14.09 4.84 8.19
C ASP A 77 -12.62 4.73 7.81
N ASN A 78 -12.30 5.01 6.56
CA ASN A 78 -10.93 5.00 6.04
C ASN A 78 -10.68 6.28 5.28
N GLU A 79 -9.60 6.97 5.64
CA GLU A 79 -9.16 8.11 4.85
C GLU A 79 -8.52 7.63 3.55
N CYS A 80 -9.08 8.06 2.42
CA CYS A 80 -8.46 7.86 1.12
C CYS A 80 -7.24 8.75 0.96
N ARG A 81 -6.08 8.12 0.72
CA ARG A 81 -4.79 8.78 0.58
C ARG A 81 -3.94 8.07 -0.46
N ASP A 82 -3.02 8.81 -1.07
CA ASP A 82 -2.09 8.26 -2.04
C ASP A 82 -0.88 7.65 -1.33
N LEU A 83 -0.06 6.90 -2.07
CA LEU A 83 1.21 6.40 -1.57
C LEU A 83 2.36 7.21 -2.13
N GLY A 84 3.23 7.68 -1.24
CA GLY A 84 4.42 8.49 -1.54
C GLY A 84 5.70 7.90 -0.97
N ILE A 85 6.81 8.58 -1.23
CA ILE A 85 8.13 8.20 -0.72
C ILE A 85 8.46 9.01 0.52
N TYR A 86 8.65 8.32 1.63
CA TYR A 86 9.23 8.87 2.86
C TYR A 86 10.70 8.46 2.95
N ILE A 87 11.61 9.43 3.11
CA ILE A 87 13.03 9.15 3.35
C ILE A 87 13.23 9.10 4.87
N ASP A 88 13.61 7.94 5.40
CA ASP A 88 13.83 7.77 6.83
C ASP A 88 15.16 8.35 7.32
N GLU A 89 15.39 8.27 8.63
CA GLU A 89 16.58 8.85 9.27
C GLU A 89 17.89 8.20 8.78
N THR A 90 17.80 7.02 8.18
CA THR A 90 18.93 6.26 7.61
C THR A 90 19.08 6.48 6.10
N GLY A 91 18.23 7.30 5.48
CA GLY A 91 18.22 7.56 4.04
C GLY A 91 17.46 6.51 3.23
N VAL A 92 16.77 5.56 3.87
CA VAL A 92 15.98 4.54 3.17
C VAL A 92 14.68 5.15 2.67
N ARG A 93 14.38 4.92 1.40
CA ARG A 93 13.15 5.34 0.74
C ARG A 93 12.03 4.34 1.03
N ARG A 94 11.21 4.63 2.04
CA ARG A 94 10.05 3.84 2.42
C ARG A 94 8.81 4.31 1.68
N LEU A 95 7.92 3.37 1.38
CA LEU A 95 6.59 3.71 0.87
C LEU A 95 5.67 4.02 2.06
N ALA A 96 4.90 5.08 1.96
CA ALA A 96 4.06 5.56 3.05
C ALA A 96 2.78 6.22 2.54
N ILE A 97 1.81 6.39 3.44
CA ILE A 97 0.64 7.22 3.19
C ILE A 97 1.10 8.67 2.99
N ASP A 98 0.79 9.28 1.86
CA ASP A 98 1.24 10.62 1.51
C ASP A 98 0.18 11.36 0.68
N ASN A 99 0.22 12.69 0.70
CA ASN A 99 -0.56 13.53 -0.19
C ASN A 99 0.15 13.77 -1.54
N VAL A 100 1.43 13.43 -1.65
CA VAL A 100 2.21 13.48 -2.89
C VAL A 100 2.36 12.07 -3.47
N PRO A 101 1.61 11.71 -4.52
CA PRO A 101 1.66 10.37 -5.10
C PRO A 101 3.01 10.11 -5.77
N PHE A 102 3.59 8.94 -5.48
CA PHE A 102 4.77 8.45 -6.19
C PHE A 102 4.36 7.83 -7.53
N LYS A 103 4.83 8.43 -8.63
CA LYS A 103 4.56 7.95 -10.00
C LYS A 103 5.35 6.68 -10.29
N VAL A 104 4.70 5.69 -10.90
CA VAL A 104 5.26 4.39 -11.26
C VAL A 104 4.85 3.96 -12.67
N LYS A 105 5.66 3.07 -13.24
CA LYS A 105 5.30 2.25 -14.42
C LYS A 105 5.45 0.79 -14.06
N PHE A 106 4.63 -0.06 -14.67
CA PHE A 106 4.70 -1.50 -14.49
C PHE A 106 5.45 -2.13 -15.66
N GLN A 107 6.58 -2.75 -15.37
CA GLN A 107 7.37 -3.51 -16.34
C GLN A 107 7.18 -5.00 -16.05
N LYS A 108 6.87 -5.78 -17.09
CA LYS A 108 6.84 -7.24 -16.97
C LYS A 108 8.27 -7.73 -16.68
N ALA A 109 8.40 -8.54 -15.63
CA ALA A 109 9.66 -9.20 -15.25
C ALA A 109 10.09 -10.21 -16.32
#